data_AF-A0A8B8B4X5-F1
#
_entry.id   AF-A0A8B8B4X5-F1
#
_cell.length_a   1.000
_cell.length_b   1.000
_cell.length_c   1.000
_cell.angle_alpha   90.00
_cell.angle_beta   90.00
_cell.angle_gamma   90.00
#
_symmetry.space_group_name_H-M   'P 1'
#
loop_
_entity.id
_entity.type
_entity.pdbx_description
1 polymer ?
#
loop_
_entity_poly.entity_id
_entity_poly.type
_entity_poly.pdbx_seq_one_letter_code
_entity_poly.pdbx_strand_id
1 'polypeptide(L)'
;MNLGRSVIGRLDCLSICAIISIYLYSMVYVVDAMETVTYEFGSNCTSRSSDAYYRGYVNETRQFMVSYRGRTLKYYCSSISFHGSGTGENRRDKYKVCVTLKEFTDPDCALRLNFTNNLFGPILQTFDCVNSSDTKFCSGDDSNLYFELEVLDGKTPYLTRFRMLVTAEKVYKYEESNDAMVYGIAGAVGGTAAIVLIGGIAELVKRRFKKQRNRRHY
;
A
#
# COMPACT_ATOMS: atom_id res chain seq x y z
N MET A 1 23.65 -59.79 -0.38
CA MET A 1 23.18 -58.67 0.46
C MET A 1 23.86 -57.41 -0.04
N ASN A 2 23.16 -56.69 -0.92
CA ASN A 2 23.59 -55.40 -1.46
C ASN A 2 22.87 -54.30 -0.66
N LEU A 3 23.62 -53.40 -0.03
CA LEU A 3 23.15 -52.05 0.28
C LEU A 3 24.30 -51.10 0.03
N GLY A 4 24.21 -50.44 -1.11
CA GLY A 4 25.23 -49.62 -1.70
C GLY A 4 25.13 -48.15 -1.30
N ARG A 5 26.29 -47.51 -1.41
CA ARG A 5 26.50 -46.15 -1.89
C ARG A 5 25.85 -45.01 -1.09
N SER A 6 26.64 -44.50 -0.15
CA SER A 6 27.13 -43.09 -0.16
C SER A 6 26.29 -42.09 -0.97
N VAL A 7 25.23 -41.56 -0.37
CA VAL A 7 24.43 -40.45 -0.89
C VAL A 7 25.10 -39.12 -0.49
N ILE A 8 26.34 -38.90 -0.90
CA ILE A 8 27.01 -37.60 -0.79
C ILE A 8 27.88 -37.45 -2.03
N GLY A 9 27.26 -37.11 -3.15
CA GLY A 9 27.95 -37.00 -4.43
C GLY A 9 27.16 -36.15 -5.40
N ARG A 10 27.70 -34.97 -5.69
CA ARG A 10 27.30 -34.01 -6.74
C ARG A 10 25.95 -33.34 -6.53
N LEU A 11 25.97 -32.16 -5.89
CA LEU A 11 25.07 -31.10 -6.35
C LEU A 11 25.56 -30.69 -7.74
N ASP A 12 24.87 -31.14 -8.77
CA ASP A 12 25.12 -30.70 -10.15
C ASP A 12 24.81 -29.20 -10.27
N CYS A 13 25.55 -28.50 -11.14
CA CYS A 13 25.43 -27.05 -11.35
C CYS A 13 23.97 -26.62 -11.67
N LEU A 14 23.21 -27.50 -12.33
CA LEU A 14 21.77 -27.40 -12.56
C LEU A 14 20.94 -27.27 -11.27
N SER A 15 21.31 -28.01 -10.23
CA SER A 15 20.61 -27.98 -8.94
C SER A 15 20.88 -26.66 -8.19
N ILE A 16 22.10 -26.13 -8.31
CA ILE A 16 22.46 -24.81 -7.75
C ILE A 16 21.76 -23.70 -8.51
N CYS A 17 21.74 -23.75 -9.86
CA CYS A 17 20.99 -22.80 -10.68
C CYS A 17 19.49 -22.86 -10.40
N ALA A 18 18.90 -24.05 -10.19
CA ALA A 18 17.50 -24.18 -9.84
C ALA A 18 17.18 -23.55 -8.48
N ILE A 19 18.04 -23.73 -7.47
CA ILE A 19 17.88 -23.11 -6.15
C ILE A 19 18.01 -21.59 -6.25
N ILE A 20 19.00 -21.08 -6.99
CA ILE A 20 19.17 -19.63 -7.22
C ILE A 20 17.95 -19.07 -7.97
N SER A 21 17.45 -19.76 -8.99
CA SER A 21 16.27 -19.34 -9.74
C SER A 21 15.02 -19.32 -8.87
N ILE A 22 14.80 -20.33 -8.01
CA ILE A 22 13.68 -20.35 -7.05
C ILE A 22 13.84 -19.22 -6.03
N TYR A 23 15.06 -18.94 -5.58
CA TYR A 23 15.35 -17.85 -4.64
C TYR A 23 15.12 -16.48 -5.28
N LEU A 24 15.54 -16.28 -6.52
CA LEU A 24 15.26 -15.06 -7.30
C LEU A 24 13.76 -14.92 -7.60
N TYR A 25 13.05 -16.02 -7.88
CA TYR A 25 11.59 -16.02 -8.05
C TYR A 25 10.86 -15.66 -6.75
N SER A 26 11.39 -16.08 -5.59
CA SER A 26 10.86 -15.71 -4.27
C SER A 26 11.15 -14.25 -3.88
N MET A 27 12.11 -13.61 -4.56
CA MET A 27 12.42 -12.18 -4.43
C MET A 27 11.67 -11.31 -5.45
N VAL A 28 10.78 -11.87 -6.25
CA VAL A 28 9.83 -11.09 -7.05
C VAL A 28 8.88 -10.44 -6.06
N TYR A 29 9.18 -9.19 -5.69
CA TYR A 29 8.34 -8.36 -4.86
C TYR A 29 6.93 -8.35 -5.45
N VAL A 30 5.98 -8.93 -4.72
CA VAL A 30 4.56 -8.74 -4.99
C VAL A 30 4.31 -7.26 -4.70
N VAL A 31 4.31 -6.44 -5.74
CA VAL A 31 3.83 -5.06 -5.63
C VAL A 31 2.33 -5.18 -5.43
N ASP A 32 1.87 -4.93 -4.21
CA ASP A 32 0.44 -4.94 -3.92
C ASP A 32 -0.28 -4.03 -4.93
N ALA A 33 -1.24 -4.60 -5.64
CA ALA A 33 -1.99 -3.87 -6.66
C ALA A 33 -2.85 -2.79 -5.98
N MET A 34 -2.86 -1.59 -6.56
CA MET A 34 -3.70 -0.48 -6.09
C MET A 34 -5.19 -0.82 -6.27
N GLU A 35 -5.91 -1.03 -5.17
CA GLU A 35 -7.36 -1.15 -5.11
C GLU A 35 -8.00 0.22 -5.35
N THR A 36 -8.89 0.33 -6.33
CA THR A 36 -9.68 1.54 -6.58
C THR A 36 -11.15 1.29 -6.25
N VAL A 37 -11.65 1.94 -5.21
CA VAL A 37 -13.05 1.82 -4.80
C VAL A 37 -13.86 2.99 -5.36
N THR A 38 -14.96 2.70 -6.04
CA THR A 38 -15.88 3.74 -6.50
C THR A 38 -16.92 4.07 -5.44
N TYR A 39 -17.09 5.35 -5.12
CA TYR A 39 -18.11 5.82 -4.19
C TYR A 39 -18.93 6.96 -4.81
N GLU A 40 -20.26 6.84 -4.75
CA GLU A 40 -21.17 7.91 -5.16
C GLU A 40 -21.60 8.72 -3.93
N PHE A 41 -21.36 10.02 -3.95
CA PHE A 41 -21.52 10.93 -2.81
C PHE A 41 -22.93 10.93 -2.25
N GLY A 42 -23.10 10.45 -1.01
CA GLY A 42 -24.40 10.30 -0.35
C GLY A 42 -25.11 8.96 -0.58
N SER A 43 -24.43 7.93 -1.10
CA SER A 43 -25.06 6.64 -1.45
C SER A 43 -25.42 5.79 -0.24
N ASN A 44 -24.66 5.92 0.85
CA ASN A 44 -24.90 5.31 2.16
C ASN A 44 -26.09 5.92 2.90
N CYS A 45 -26.63 7.03 2.40
CA CYS A 45 -27.73 7.74 3.01
C CYS A 45 -29.08 7.18 2.53
N THR A 46 -29.49 6.06 3.12
CA THR A 46 -30.81 5.47 2.88
C THR A 46 -31.80 5.92 3.97
N SER A 47 -33.10 5.81 3.72
CA SER A 47 -34.14 6.15 4.70
C SER A 47 -34.15 5.28 5.96
N ARG A 48 -33.31 4.23 6.03
CA ARG A 48 -33.28 3.23 7.10
C ARG A 48 -31.94 3.12 7.85
N SER A 49 -30.89 3.82 7.40
CA SER A 49 -29.59 3.77 8.09
C SER A 49 -29.45 4.91 9.09
N SER A 50 -29.11 4.58 10.34
CA SER A 50 -28.54 5.50 11.32
C SER A 50 -27.14 6.01 10.91
N ASP A 51 -26.55 5.40 9.88
CA ASP A 51 -25.23 5.73 9.37
C ASP A 51 -25.34 6.88 8.36
N ALA A 52 -25.57 8.08 8.89
CA ALA A 52 -25.64 9.32 8.12
C ALA A 52 -24.30 9.70 7.45
N TYR A 53 -23.19 9.08 7.87
CA TYR A 53 -21.86 9.58 7.62
C TYR A 53 -20.94 8.53 7.00
N TYR A 54 -20.41 8.80 5.80
CA TYR A 54 -19.44 7.91 5.16
C TYR A 54 -18.02 8.24 5.61
N ARG A 55 -17.27 7.21 6.01
CA ARG A 55 -15.83 7.31 6.31
C ARG A 55 -15.04 6.28 5.53
N GLY A 56 -14.22 6.74 4.59
CA GLY A 56 -13.26 5.92 3.83
C GLY A 56 -11.86 5.92 4.46
N TYR A 57 -11.06 4.91 4.11
CA TYR A 57 -9.66 4.79 4.52
C TYR A 57 -8.78 4.64 3.28
N VAL A 58 -7.81 5.53 3.11
CA VAL A 58 -6.87 5.55 1.99
C VAL A 58 -5.44 5.28 2.46
N ASN A 59 -4.66 4.59 1.62
CA ASN A 59 -3.26 4.25 1.89
C ASN A 59 -2.52 4.03 0.55
N GLU A 60 -1.31 3.46 0.60
CA GLU A 60 -0.48 3.15 -0.58
C GLU A 60 -1.09 2.14 -1.56
N THR A 61 -2.03 1.31 -1.10
CA THR A 61 -2.65 0.23 -1.89
C THR A 61 -4.14 0.44 -2.10
N ARG A 62 -4.72 1.52 -1.58
CA ARG A 62 -6.15 1.79 -1.65
C ARG A 62 -6.45 3.25 -1.90
N GLN A 63 -7.19 3.49 -2.97
CA GLN A 63 -7.68 4.80 -3.40
C GLN A 63 -9.18 4.77 -3.68
N PHE A 64 -9.81 5.95 -3.70
CA PHE A 64 -11.23 6.09 -3.98
C PHE A 64 -11.49 6.98 -5.19
N MET A 65 -12.38 6.55 -6.07
CA MET A 65 -12.98 7.41 -7.07
C MET A 65 -14.35 7.87 -6.56
N VAL A 66 -14.39 9.09 -6.06
CA VAL A 66 -15.63 9.72 -5.57
C VAL A 66 -16.32 10.41 -6.73
N SER A 67 -17.62 10.19 -6.88
CA SER A 67 -18.44 10.79 -7.92
C SER A 67 -19.74 11.36 -7.38
N TYR A 68 -20.24 12.40 -8.04
CA TYR A 68 -21.54 12.99 -7.74
C TYR A 68 -22.30 13.30 -9.02
N ARG A 69 -23.56 12.89 -9.05
CA ARG A 69 -24.46 13.05 -10.20
C ARG A 69 -25.68 13.91 -9.92
N GLY A 70 -25.47 15.06 -9.28
CA GLY A 70 -26.47 16.13 -9.23
C GLY A 70 -27.76 15.79 -8.50
N ARG A 71 -27.74 14.77 -7.64
CA ARG A 71 -28.91 14.38 -6.86
C ARG A 71 -29.10 15.32 -5.67
N THR A 72 -30.35 15.56 -5.29
CA THR A 72 -30.66 16.21 -4.02
C THR A 72 -30.24 15.30 -2.87
N LEU A 73 -29.41 15.81 -1.98
CA LEU A 73 -28.98 15.12 -0.76
C LEU A 73 -29.81 15.65 0.42
N LYS A 74 -30.07 14.79 1.41
CA LYS A 74 -30.57 15.28 2.70
C LYS A 74 -29.44 15.99 3.45
N TYR A 75 -29.77 16.93 4.32
CA TYR A 75 -28.77 17.78 5.00
C TYR A 75 -27.68 16.95 5.72
N TYR A 76 -28.05 15.82 6.33
CA TYR A 76 -27.12 14.95 7.06
C TYR A 76 -26.24 14.07 6.15
N CYS A 77 -26.45 14.11 4.83
CA CYS A 77 -25.71 13.34 3.82
C CYS A 77 -24.78 14.22 2.99
N SER A 78 -24.68 15.50 3.35
CA SER A 78 -23.87 16.50 2.65
C SER A 78 -22.38 16.34 2.96
N SER A 79 -22.00 15.49 3.92
CA SER A 79 -20.61 15.30 4.30
C SER A 79 -20.14 13.85 4.30
N ILE A 80 -18.86 13.67 3.93
CA ILE A 80 -18.11 12.42 4.00
C ILE A 80 -16.69 12.72 4.48
N SER A 81 -15.94 11.73 4.99
CA SER A 81 -14.49 11.87 5.17
C SER A 81 -13.69 10.70 4.69
N PHE A 82 -12.40 11.00 4.50
CA PHE A 82 -11.35 10.03 4.29
C PHE A 82 -10.29 10.18 5.37
N HIS A 83 -9.73 9.05 5.77
CA HIS A 83 -8.62 8.98 6.70
C HIS A 83 -7.42 8.30 6.03
N GLY A 84 -6.27 8.96 6.05
CA GLY A 84 -5.00 8.40 5.62
C GLY A 84 -4.38 7.56 6.73
N SER A 85 -4.24 6.26 6.54
CA SER A 85 -3.64 5.37 7.55
C SER A 85 -2.97 4.16 6.90
N GLY A 86 -1.78 3.82 7.36
CA GLY A 86 -1.05 2.66 6.85
C GLY A 86 -1.65 1.34 7.34
N THR A 87 -1.41 0.27 6.59
CA THR A 87 -1.87 -1.08 6.93
C THR A 87 -0.68 -2.02 7.18
N GLY A 88 -0.91 -3.11 7.91
CA GLY A 88 0.13 -4.10 8.19
C GLY A 88 1.33 -3.50 8.95
N GLU A 89 2.52 -3.65 8.38
CA GLU A 89 3.79 -3.13 8.92
C GLU A 89 3.84 -1.59 8.94
N ASN A 90 3.07 -0.91 8.09
CA ASN A 90 3.05 0.54 7.98
C ASN A 90 2.02 1.22 8.89
N ARG A 91 1.43 0.53 9.87
CA ARG A 91 0.35 1.09 10.73
C ARG A 91 0.71 2.36 11.50
N ARG A 92 2.01 2.60 11.74
CA ARG A 92 2.52 3.79 12.43
C ARG A 92 2.85 4.94 11.47
N ASP A 93 2.82 4.69 10.16
CA ASP A 93 3.13 5.71 9.18
C ASP A 93 2.02 6.75 9.14
N LYS A 94 2.44 8.01 8.98
CA LYS A 94 1.51 9.13 8.83
C LYS A 94 1.25 9.37 7.36
N TYR A 95 0.00 9.52 7.00
CA TYR A 95 -0.44 9.84 5.65
C TYR A 95 -1.29 11.08 5.68
N LYS A 96 -1.16 11.90 4.64
CA LYS A 96 -2.09 12.97 4.32
C LYS A 96 -3.02 12.50 3.21
N VAL A 97 -4.25 12.98 3.25
CA VAL A 97 -5.25 12.69 2.23
C VAL A 97 -5.12 13.72 1.13
N CYS A 98 -4.95 13.26 -0.10
CA CYS A 98 -4.92 14.10 -1.28
C CYS A 98 -6.11 13.81 -2.17
N VAL A 99 -6.58 14.84 -2.83
CA VAL A 99 -7.78 14.84 -3.65
C VAL A 99 -7.42 15.45 -4.98
N THR A 100 -7.68 14.71 -6.05
CA THR A 100 -7.42 15.15 -7.41
C THR A 100 -8.73 15.27 -8.17
N LEU A 101 -9.11 16.48 -8.58
CA LEU A 101 -10.27 16.71 -9.42
C LEU A 101 -9.99 16.14 -10.82
N LYS A 102 -10.87 15.23 -11.28
CA LYS A 102 -10.78 14.59 -12.60
C LYS A 102 -11.78 15.16 -13.58
N GLU A 103 -13.00 15.38 -13.11
CA GLU A 103 -14.09 15.96 -13.89
C GLU A 103 -14.87 16.91 -12.98
N PHE A 104 -15.24 18.08 -13.48
CA PHE A 104 -16.14 19.02 -12.81
C PHE A 104 -16.98 19.73 -13.86
N THR A 105 -18.28 19.76 -13.64
CA THR A 105 -19.25 20.42 -14.52
C THR A 105 -20.36 20.96 -13.64
N ASP A 106 -20.49 22.27 -13.55
CA ASP A 106 -21.52 22.92 -12.75
C ASP A 106 -22.03 24.18 -13.47
N PRO A 107 -22.84 24.02 -14.53
CA PRO A 107 -23.20 25.12 -15.42
C PRO A 107 -24.01 26.22 -14.72
N ASP A 108 -24.78 25.86 -13.69
CA ASP A 108 -25.62 26.79 -12.95
C ASP A 108 -24.93 27.41 -11.72
N CYS A 109 -23.66 27.05 -11.50
CA CYS A 109 -22.93 27.36 -10.26
C CYS A 109 -23.77 27.02 -9.03
N ALA A 110 -24.26 25.78 -8.97
CA ALA A 110 -25.27 25.36 -8.00
C ALA A 110 -24.69 24.83 -6.68
N LEU A 111 -23.39 24.50 -6.63
CA LEU A 111 -22.78 23.97 -5.40
C LEU A 111 -21.39 24.53 -5.10
N ARG A 112 -20.99 24.36 -3.84
CA ARG A 112 -19.61 24.41 -3.36
C ARG A 112 -19.24 23.09 -2.74
N LEU A 113 -18.02 22.64 -3.01
CA LEU A 113 -17.41 21.50 -2.34
C LEU A 113 -16.26 22.00 -1.47
N ASN A 114 -16.48 22.01 -0.16
CA ASN A 114 -15.53 22.50 0.82
C ASN A 114 -14.74 21.33 1.41
N PHE A 115 -13.45 21.56 1.66
CA PHE A 115 -12.55 20.62 2.29
C PHE A 115 -12.06 21.15 3.63
N THR A 116 -12.22 20.35 4.67
CA THR A 116 -11.78 20.69 6.04
C THR A 116 -11.02 19.53 6.65
N ASN A 117 -10.14 19.80 7.62
CA ASN A 117 -9.46 18.77 8.42
C ASN A 117 -10.30 18.27 9.60
N ASN A 118 -11.37 18.99 9.94
CA ASN A 118 -12.29 18.70 11.03
C ASN A 118 -13.72 19.11 10.61
N LEU A 119 -14.75 18.42 11.12
CA LEU A 119 -16.17 18.66 10.80
C LEU A 119 -16.60 20.13 10.95
N PHE A 120 -15.98 20.87 11.85
CA PHE A 120 -16.25 22.30 12.10
C PHE A 120 -14.97 23.14 12.01
N GLY A 121 -13.97 22.64 11.27
CA GLY A 121 -12.70 23.33 11.06
C GLY A 121 -12.78 24.44 10.01
N PRO A 122 -11.70 25.24 9.86
CA PRO A 122 -11.61 26.19 8.77
C PRO A 122 -11.60 25.48 7.41
N ILE A 123 -12.20 26.14 6.41
CA ILE A 123 -12.16 25.68 5.01
C ILE A 123 -10.73 25.83 4.52
N LEU A 124 -10.13 24.70 4.09
CA LEU A 124 -8.77 24.64 3.57
C LEU A 124 -8.74 24.86 2.05
N GLN A 125 -9.76 24.35 1.36
CA GLN A 125 -9.94 24.47 -0.07
C GLN A 125 -11.43 24.42 -0.40
N THR A 126 -11.82 25.11 -1.46
CA THR A 126 -13.15 24.99 -2.07
C THR A 126 -13.00 24.69 -3.55
N PHE A 127 -13.80 23.77 -4.06
CA PHE A 127 -14.05 23.61 -5.49
C PHE A 127 -15.47 24.06 -5.81
N ASP A 128 -15.57 24.94 -6.79
CA ASP A 128 -16.83 25.50 -7.29
C ASP A 128 -16.69 25.80 -8.79
N CYS A 129 -17.71 26.39 -9.40
CA CYS A 129 -17.72 26.69 -10.82
C CYS A 129 -16.63 27.69 -11.27
N VAL A 130 -16.06 28.49 -10.35
CA VAL A 130 -15.00 29.47 -10.63
C VAL A 130 -13.63 28.89 -10.28
N ASN A 131 -13.54 28.19 -9.15
CA ASN A 131 -12.32 27.66 -8.55
C ASN A 131 -12.19 26.15 -8.81
N SER A 132 -12.32 25.74 -10.07
CA SER A 132 -12.16 24.34 -10.49
C SER A 132 -10.86 24.08 -11.25
N SER A 133 -9.99 25.08 -11.38
CA SER A 133 -8.69 24.97 -12.05
C SER A 133 -7.66 24.17 -11.24
N ASP A 134 -7.78 24.19 -9.91
CA ASP A 134 -6.88 23.46 -9.02
C ASP A 134 -7.18 21.97 -9.08
N THR A 135 -6.32 21.24 -9.79
CA THR A 135 -6.56 19.82 -10.03
C THR A 135 -6.22 18.94 -8.84
N LYS A 136 -5.44 19.42 -7.85
CA LYS A 136 -5.03 18.61 -6.69
C LYS A 136 -4.86 19.44 -5.42
N PHE A 137 -5.42 18.93 -4.33
CA PHE A 137 -5.32 19.49 -2.99
C PHE A 137 -4.99 18.38 -1.98
N CYS A 138 -4.27 18.68 -0.90
CA CYS A 138 -3.97 17.73 0.17
C CYS A 138 -4.24 18.36 1.55
N SER A 139 -4.65 17.55 2.53
CA SER A 139 -5.01 17.95 3.90
C SER A 139 -3.87 18.50 4.77
N GLY A 140 -2.70 18.82 4.19
CA GLY A 140 -1.52 19.22 4.96
C GLY A 140 -0.93 18.05 5.75
N ASP A 141 -0.64 18.26 7.03
CA ASP A 141 -0.13 17.23 7.95
C ASP A 141 -1.25 16.40 8.62
N ASP A 142 -2.51 16.79 8.40
CA ASP A 142 -3.66 16.09 8.97
C ASP A 142 -3.99 14.82 8.20
N SER A 143 -4.19 13.74 8.95
CA SER A 143 -4.62 12.44 8.41
C SER A 143 -6.09 12.39 7.99
N ASN A 144 -6.90 13.38 8.35
CA ASN A 144 -8.32 13.40 8.02
C ASN A 144 -8.61 14.49 7.00
N LEU A 145 -9.49 14.18 6.07
CA LEU A 145 -10.08 15.17 5.19
C LEU A 145 -11.58 14.94 5.06
N TYR A 146 -12.34 15.97 5.40
CA TYR A 146 -13.78 16.03 5.31
C TYR A 146 -14.16 16.79 4.04
N PHE A 147 -15.18 16.28 3.36
CA PHE A 147 -15.73 16.85 2.14
C PHE A 147 -17.15 17.25 2.49
N GLU A 148 -17.47 18.53 2.30
CA GLU A 148 -18.78 19.08 2.58
C GLU A 148 -19.35 19.67 1.29
N LEU A 149 -20.48 19.11 0.85
CA LEU A 149 -21.20 19.54 -0.33
C LEU A 149 -22.33 20.49 0.09
N GLU A 150 -22.16 21.76 -0.24
CA GLU A 150 -23.13 22.82 0.00
C GLU A 150 -23.86 23.13 -1.32
N VAL A 151 -25.19 22.98 -1.35
CA VAL A 151 -26.01 23.48 -2.47
C VAL A 151 -26.38 24.92 -2.17
N LEU A 152 -26.12 25.83 -3.12
CA LEU A 152 -26.37 27.25 -2.93
C LEU A 152 -27.87 27.59 -2.93
N ASP A 153 -28.25 28.63 -2.19
CA ASP A 153 -29.64 29.02 -2.02
C ASP A 153 -30.36 29.26 -3.34
N GLY A 154 -31.55 28.65 -3.47
CA GLY A 154 -32.38 28.74 -4.67
C GLY A 154 -31.83 28.02 -5.90
N LYS A 155 -30.72 27.28 -5.77
CA LYS A 155 -30.13 26.48 -6.85
C LYS A 155 -30.51 25.01 -6.73
N THR A 156 -30.35 24.32 -7.86
CA THR A 156 -30.58 22.88 -7.94
C THR A 156 -29.41 22.21 -8.64
N PRO A 157 -28.78 21.17 -8.06
CA PRO A 157 -27.55 20.62 -8.59
C PRO A 157 -27.75 19.59 -9.72
N TYR A 158 -28.93 19.52 -10.36
CA TYR A 158 -29.29 18.42 -11.29
C TYR A 158 -28.30 18.23 -12.45
N LEU A 159 -27.76 19.34 -12.95
CA LEU A 159 -26.77 19.36 -14.02
C LEU A 159 -25.32 19.26 -13.51
N THR A 160 -25.12 19.34 -12.20
CA THR A 160 -23.80 19.30 -11.60
C THR A 160 -23.24 17.89 -11.59
N ARG A 161 -22.00 17.73 -12.04
CA ARG A 161 -21.25 16.48 -12.08
C ARG A 161 -19.84 16.74 -11.58
N PHE A 162 -19.33 15.86 -10.72
CA PHE A 162 -17.90 15.81 -10.45
C PHE A 162 -17.40 14.39 -10.27
N ARG A 163 -16.11 14.20 -10.57
CA ARG A 163 -15.34 13.01 -10.22
C ARG A 163 -14.01 13.42 -9.65
N MET A 164 -13.64 12.79 -8.55
CA MET A 164 -12.42 13.10 -7.83
C MET A 164 -11.76 11.81 -7.37
N LEU A 165 -10.44 11.75 -7.55
CA LEU A 165 -9.61 10.67 -7.06
C LEU A 165 -9.08 11.05 -5.68
N VAL A 166 -9.36 10.24 -4.67
CA VAL A 166 -8.86 10.39 -3.30
C VAL A 166 -7.76 9.37 -3.06
N THR A 167 -6.58 9.85 -2.71
CA THR A 167 -5.36 9.06 -2.50
C THR A 167 -4.73 9.41 -1.16
N ALA A 168 -3.81 8.58 -0.69
CA ALA A 168 -2.95 8.90 0.44
C ALA A 168 -1.52 9.20 -0.04
N GLU A 169 -0.89 10.22 0.55
CA GLU A 169 0.55 10.46 0.42
C GLU A 169 1.22 10.27 1.78
N LYS A 170 2.30 9.48 1.82
CA LYS A 170 3.04 9.22 3.04
C LYS A 170 3.81 10.48 3.45
N VAL A 171 3.57 10.97 4.68
CA VAL A 171 4.19 12.16 5.26
C VAL A 171 5.38 11.78 6.14
N TYR A 172 5.27 10.68 6.87
CA TYR A 172 6.33 10.19 7.76
C TYR A 172 6.39 8.66 7.72
N LYS A 173 7.59 8.13 7.52
CA LYS A 173 7.91 6.71 7.67
C LYS A 173 8.38 6.47 9.10
N TYR A 174 7.63 5.70 9.87
CA TYR A 174 8.15 5.16 11.12
C TYR A 174 8.98 3.93 10.76
N GLU A 175 10.29 4.10 10.66
CA GLU A 175 11.20 2.96 10.65
C GLU A 175 11.14 2.32 12.04
N GLU A 176 10.28 1.31 12.20
CA GLU A 176 10.56 0.27 13.17
C GLU A 176 11.90 -0.32 12.73
N SER A 177 12.93 -0.20 13.54
CA SER A 177 14.25 -0.73 13.22
C SER A 177 14.10 -2.22 12.93
N ASN A 178 14.05 -2.56 11.64
CA ASN A 178 14.01 -3.92 11.12
C ASN A 178 15.37 -4.62 11.30
N ASP A 179 16.05 -4.33 12.41
CA ASP A 179 17.26 -4.98 12.86
C ASP A 179 17.04 -6.49 12.85
N ALA A 180 15.88 -6.98 13.27
CA ALA A 180 15.54 -8.40 13.25
C ALA A 180 15.58 -9.03 11.85
N MET A 181 15.15 -8.33 10.80
CA MET A 181 15.18 -8.84 9.42
C MET A 181 16.60 -8.78 8.84
N VAL A 182 17.35 -7.71 9.10
CA VAL A 182 18.74 -7.56 8.66
C VAL A 182 19.65 -8.58 9.36
N TYR A 183 19.47 -8.81 10.67
CA TYR A 183 20.16 -9.86 11.41
C TYR A 183 19.75 -11.26 10.93
N GLY A 184 18.49 -11.46 10.54
CA GLY A 184 18.01 -12.71 9.95
C GLY A 184 18.71 -13.04 8.61
N ILE A 185 18.85 -12.05 7.73
CA ILE A 185 19.51 -12.19 6.43
C ILE A 185 21.03 -12.38 6.63
N ALA A 186 21.67 -11.58 7.49
CA ALA A 186 23.09 -11.70 7.80
C ALA A 186 23.42 -13.07 8.44
N GLY A 187 22.55 -13.56 9.33
CA GLY A 187 22.68 -14.88 9.97
C GLY A 187 22.56 -16.04 8.98
N ALA A 188 21.63 -15.95 8.02
CA ALA A 188 21.46 -16.99 6.99
C ALA A 188 22.66 -17.07 6.03
N VAL A 189 23.19 -15.91 5.61
CA VAL A 189 24.38 -15.85 4.73
C VAL A 189 25.65 -16.30 5.48
N GLY A 190 25.82 -15.88 6.74
CA GLY A 190 26.93 -16.32 7.57
C GLY A 190 26.91 -17.83 7.86
N GLY A 191 25.73 -18.37 8.20
CA GLY A 191 25.56 -19.79 8.50
C GLY A 191 25.83 -20.70 7.30
N THR A 192 25.35 -20.32 6.11
CA THR A 192 25.60 -21.09 4.87
C THR A 192 27.08 -21.09 4.48
N ALA A 193 27.77 -19.95 4.58
CA ALA A 193 29.21 -19.88 4.31
C ALA A 193 30.05 -20.76 5.26
N ALA A 194 29.70 -20.78 6.56
CA ALA A 194 30.39 -21.60 7.56
C ALA A 194 30.22 -23.11 7.28
N ILE A 195 29.01 -23.56 6.93
CA ILE A 195 28.75 -24.98 6.62
C ILE A 195 29.53 -25.43 5.38
N VAL A 196 29.61 -24.59 4.34
CA VAL A 196 30.38 -24.89 3.12
C VAL A 196 31.88 -24.98 3.41
N LEU A 197 32.42 -24.08 4.24
CA LEU A 197 33.83 -24.10 4.64
C LEU A 197 34.16 -25.34 5.48
N ILE A 198 33.35 -25.66 6.48
CA ILE A 198 33.56 -26.84 7.34
C ILE A 198 33.46 -28.13 6.50
N GLY A 199 32.46 -28.24 5.64
CA GLY A 199 32.30 -29.38 4.73
C GLY A 199 33.49 -29.52 3.77
N GLY A 200 33.96 -28.42 3.18
CA GLY A 200 35.12 -28.39 2.29
C GLY A 200 36.43 -28.81 2.99
N ILE A 201 36.66 -28.32 4.22
CA ILE A 201 37.84 -28.69 5.03
C ILE A 201 37.79 -30.17 5.43
N ALA A 202 36.64 -30.67 5.89
CA ALA A 202 36.47 -32.08 6.25
C ALA A 202 36.73 -33.00 5.05
N GLU A 203 36.25 -32.64 3.86
CA GLU A 203 36.47 -33.38 2.62
C GLU A 203 37.96 -33.36 2.21
N LEU A 204 38.65 -32.23 2.34
CA LEU A 204 40.09 -32.08 2.10
C LEU A 204 40.93 -32.95 3.05
N VAL A 205 40.59 -32.94 4.33
CA VAL A 205 41.26 -33.76 5.35
C VAL A 205 41.05 -35.25 5.07
N LYS A 206 39.82 -35.66 4.74
CA LYS A 206 39.49 -37.05 4.38
C LYS A 206 40.25 -37.52 3.14
N ARG A 207 40.39 -36.66 2.12
CA ARG A 207 41.20 -36.93 0.92
C ARG A 207 42.69 -37.07 1.25
N ARG A 208 43.25 -36.25 2.14
CA ARG A 208 44.65 -36.37 2.59
C ARG A 208 44.90 -37.67 3.35
N PHE A 209 44.02 -38.04 4.28
CA PHE A 209 44.15 -39.31 5.02
C PHE A 209 44.02 -40.54 4.11
N LYS A 210 43.10 -40.52 3.14
CA LYS A 210 42.95 -41.61 2.16
C LYS A 210 44.18 -41.73 1.26
N LYS A 211 44.77 -40.60 0.84
CA LYS A 211 46.00 -40.58 0.03
C LYS A 211 47.23 -41.09 0.80
N GLN A 212 47.33 -40.81 2.11
CA GLN A 212 48.39 -41.36 2.96
C GLN A 212 48.22 -42.87 3.24
N ARG A 213 46.98 -43.34 3.42
CA ARG A 213 46.70 -44.77 3.63
C ARG A 213 47.03 -45.62 2.39
N ASN A 214 46.75 -45.10 1.18
CA ASN A 214 47.13 -45.78 -0.06
C ASN A 214 48.65 -45.79 -0.34
N ARG A 215 49.44 -44.90 0.29
CA ARG A 215 50.90 -44.89 0.19
C ARG A 215 51.60 -45.85 1.16
N ARG A 216 50.90 -46.41 2.16
CA ARG A 216 51.46 -47.39 3.11
C ARG A 216 51.22 -48.85 2.69
N HIS A 217 50.56 -49.08 1.55
CA HIS A 217 50.29 -50.40 0.98
C HIS A 217 51.07 -50.68 -0.32
N TYR A 218 52.11 -49.88 -0.58
CA TYR A 218 53.13 -50.15 -1.60
C TYR A 218 54.48 -50.28 -0.90
#